data_AF-A0A662SBV6-F1
#
_entry.id   AF-A0A662SBV6-F1
#
_cell.length_a   1.000
_cell.length_b   1.000
_cell.length_c   1.000
_cell.angle_alpha   90.00
_cell.angle_beta   90.00
_cell.angle_gamma   90.00
#
_symmetry.space_group_name_H-M   'P 1'
#
loop_
_entity.id
_entity.type
_entity.pdbx_description
1 polymer ?
#
loop_
_entity_poly.entity_id
_entity_poly.type
_entity_poly.pdbx_seq_one_letter_code
_entity_poly.pdbx_strand_id
1 'polypeptide(L)'
;MADNAEKKDLIQKEMTRRSNDEIKVHNPTNEDYYITWGGLHWVVPNKNKDTGQGRGNSVLPRYLAAHYVKHHTDKLILKESKAIVEKAKKEYKGTRWPEEELRVALRTSNPELRKKYIKKMWLGVHRRFGLDEIPGYSRGEELKPKDRRPIDEQLIDDLENESPETIEVENKDNPTMISPEEKNKEAFVKAVSNG
;
A
#
# COMPACT_ATOMS: atom_id res chain seq x y z
N MET A 1 39.48 -10.40 15.09
CA MET A 1 38.63 -9.31 15.63
C MET A 1 38.46 -8.14 14.66
N ALA A 2 39.36 -7.92 13.68
CA ALA A 2 39.27 -6.85 12.68
C ALA A 2 38.01 -6.94 11.77
N ASP A 3 37.65 -8.14 11.31
CA ASP A 3 36.49 -8.38 10.44
C ASP A 3 35.15 -7.91 11.01
N ASN A 4 35.04 -7.82 12.34
CA ASN A 4 33.79 -7.42 12.98
C ASN A 4 33.64 -5.89 13.06
N ALA A 5 34.76 -5.15 13.05
CA ALA A 5 34.75 -3.69 13.02
C ALA A 5 34.42 -3.18 11.60
N GLU A 6 35.04 -3.78 10.57
CA GLU A 6 34.77 -3.43 9.17
C GLU A 6 33.31 -3.73 8.77
N LYS A 7 32.76 -4.87 9.20
CA LYS A 7 31.34 -5.20 8.97
C LYS A 7 30.40 -4.18 9.62
N LYS A 8 30.71 -3.71 10.84
CA LYS A 8 29.89 -2.69 11.52
C LYS A 8 29.91 -1.36 10.78
N ASP A 9 31.08 -0.93 10.30
CA ASP A 9 31.21 0.31 9.53
C ASP A 9 30.42 0.25 8.22
N LEU A 10 30.51 -0.88 7.48
CA LEU A 10 29.72 -1.10 6.26
C LEU A 10 28.22 -1.07 6.52
N ILE A 11 27.75 -1.71 7.60
CA ILE A 11 26.34 -1.67 8.01
C ILE A 11 25.91 -0.25 8.33
N GLN A 12 26.73 0.51 9.08
CA GLN A 12 26.39 1.88 9.46
C GLN A 12 26.34 2.81 8.25
N LYS A 13 27.25 2.65 7.30
CA LYS A 13 27.22 3.34 6.00
C LYS A 13 25.95 3.01 5.21
N GLU A 14 25.59 1.74 5.08
CA GLU A 14 24.37 1.34 4.36
C GLU A 14 23.09 1.82 5.05
N MET A 15 23.04 1.82 6.38
CA MET A 15 21.90 2.34 7.13
C MET A 15 21.73 3.85 6.94
N THR A 16 22.83 4.60 6.98
CA THR A 16 22.86 6.05 6.73
C THR A 16 22.46 6.36 5.29
N ARG A 17 22.91 5.53 4.34
CA ARG A 17 22.51 5.65 2.93
C ARG A 17 20.99 5.45 2.77
N ARG A 18 20.46 4.36 3.32
CA ARG A 18 19.02 4.03 3.25
C ARG A 18 18.13 5.07 3.92
N SER A 19 18.58 5.72 4.99
CA SER A 19 17.79 6.78 5.62
C SER A 19 17.60 7.99 4.70
N ASN A 20 18.53 8.21 3.77
CA ASN A 20 18.47 9.30 2.79
C ASN A 20 17.75 8.92 1.49
N ASP A 21 17.31 7.66 1.32
CA ASP A 21 16.46 7.29 0.18
C ASP A 21 15.19 8.16 0.20
N GLU A 22 14.74 8.59 -0.97
CA GLU A 22 13.48 9.30 -1.11
C GLU A 22 12.36 8.32 -1.40
N ILE A 23 11.26 8.42 -0.67
CA ILE A 23 10.08 7.58 -0.76
C ILE A 23 8.92 8.42 -1.26
N LYS A 24 8.20 7.90 -2.24
CA LYS A 24 6.94 8.47 -2.69
C LYS A 24 5.83 8.00 -1.76
N VAL A 25 5.08 8.95 -1.20
CA VAL A 25 3.94 8.71 -0.33
C VAL A 25 2.68 9.34 -0.90
N HIS A 26 1.53 8.79 -0.52
CA HIS A 26 0.21 9.27 -0.89
C HIS A 26 -0.60 9.64 0.37
N ASN A 27 -1.38 10.71 0.29
CA ASN A 27 -2.35 11.10 1.32
C ASN A 27 -3.77 10.74 0.86
N PRO A 28 -4.45 9.81 1.54
CA PRO A 28 -5.79 9.37 1.16
C PRO A 28 -6.90 10.33 1.63
N THR A 29 -6.57 11.41 2.35
CA THR A 29 -7.53 12.33 2.98
C THR A 29 -7.78 13.59 2.17
N ASN A 30 -8.83 14.34 2.52
CA ASN A 30 -9.18 15.61 1.89
C ASN A 30 -8.40 16.81 2.47
N GLU A 31 -7.56 16.58 3.47
CA GLU A 31 -6.82 17.63 4.19
C GLU A 31 -5.32 17.49 3.93
N ASP A 32 -4.62 18.61 3.82
CA ASP A 32 -3.16 18.63 3.72
C ASP A 32 -2.56 18.15 5.06
N TYR A 33 -1.51 17.34 5.00
CA TYR A 33 -0.84 16.85 6.20
C TYR A 33 0.51 17.53 6.39
N TYR A 34 0.67 18.22 7.51
CA TYR A 34 1.89 18.93 7.86
C TYR A 34 2.78 18.08 8.77
N ILE A 35 4.05 17.91 8.38
CA ILE A 35 5.09 17.24 9.18
C ILE A 35 6.05 18.32 9.64
N THR A 36 6.31 18.39 10.95
CA THR A 36 7.35 19.27 11.50
C THR A 36 8.45 18.39 12.10
N TRP A 37 9.69 18.58 11.67
CA TRP A 37 10.84 17.81 12.13
C TRP A 37 12.09 18.68 12.12
N GLY A 38 12.73 18.85 13.28
CA GLY A 38 13.94 19.67 13.39
C GLY A 38 13.76 21.14 12.97
N GLY A 39 12.58 21.73 13.20
CA GLY A 39 12.27 23.12 12.82
C GLY A 39 11.90 23.33 11.34
N LEU A 40 12.00 22.29 10.51
CA LEU A 40 11.55 22.31 9.12
C LEU A 40 10.12 21.78 9.01
N HIS A 41 9.42 22.26 7.98
CA HIS A 41 8.05 21.87 7.69
C HIS A 41 7.95 21.20 6.31
N TRP A 42 7.30 20.05 6.25
CA TRP A 42 6.96 19.35 5.02
C TRP A 42 5.44 19.21 4.91
N VAL A 43 4.93 19.16 3.69
CA VAL A 43 3.50 19.02 3.41
C VAL A 43 3.28 17.82 2.53
N VAL A 44 2.39 16.93 2.94
CA VAL A 44 1.80 15.92 2.05
C VAL A 44 0.43 16.45 1.60
N PRO A 45 0.28 16.81 0.32
CA PRO A 45 -0.94 17.48 -0.16
C PRO A 45 -2.15 16.56 -0.01
N ASN A 46 -3.34 17.12 0.13
CA ASN A 46 -4.57 16.34 0.12
C ASN A 46 -4.74 15.55 -1.19
N LYS A 47 -5.56 14.50 -1.15
CA LYS A 47 -5.75 13.54 -2.24
C LYS A 47 -6.15 14.15 -3.59
N ASN A 48 -6.71 15.37 -3.59
CA ASN A 48 -7.21 16.05 -4.78
C ASN A 48 -6.23 17.11 -5.31
N LYS A 49 -5.26 17.52 -4.50
CA LYS A 49 -4.29 18.57 -4.83
C LYS A 49 -3.08 17.96 -5.54
N ASP A 50 -2.74 18.53 -6.69
CA ASP A 50 -1.54 18.18 -7.43
C ASP A 50 -0.42 19.19 -7.15
N THR A 51 0.78 18.69 -6.91
CA THR A 51 1.99 19.49 -6.64
C THR A 51 3.11 19.18 -7.65
N GLY A 52 2.77 18.52 -8.76
CA GLY A 52 3.73 18.07 -9.77
C GLY A 52 4.27 16.65 -9.54
N GLN A 53 3.87 15.99 -8.44
CA GLN A 53 4.21 14.58 -8.13
C GLN A 53 3.02 13.63 -8.32
N GLY A 54 1.92 14.15 -8.87
CA GLY A 54 0.61 13.51 -8.95
C GLY A 54 -0.28 13.88 -7.77
N ARG A 55 -1.59 13.72 -7.95
CA ARG A 55 -2.61 14.11 -6.97
C ARG A 55 -2.43 13.40 -5.63
N GLY A 56 -2.35 14.17 -4.55
CA GLY A 56 -2.17 13.65 -3.19
C GLY A 56 -0.81 13.01 -2.92
N ASN A 57 0.16 13.16 -3.83
CA ASN A 57 1.45 12.54 -3.67
C ASN A 57 2.50 13.55 -3.21
N SER A 58 3.46 13.07 -2.43
CA SER A 58 4.68 13.80 -2.09
C SER A 58 5.86 12.85 -2.08
N VAL A 59 7.06 13.39 -2.30
CA VAL A 59 8.32 12.67 -2.14
C VAL A 59 8.97 13.16 -0.84
N LEU A 60 9.35 12.24 0.04
CA LEU A 60 9.95 12.55 1.33
C LEU A 60 11.15 11.63 1.59
N PRO A 61 12.17 12.07 2.34
CA PRO A 61 13.18 11.17 2.90
C PRO A 61 12.54 10.01 3.66
N ARG A 62 13.16 8.82 3.60
CA ARG A 62 12.61 7.58 4.16
C ARG A 62 12.19 7.72 5.62
N TYR A 63 13.01 8.39 6.44
CA TYR A 63 12.69 8.58 7.86
C TYR A 63 11.42 9.43 8.06
N LEU A 64 11.22 10.49 7.25
CA LEU A 64 10.00 11.31 7.27
C LEU A 64 8.80 10.55 6.72
N ALA A 65 8.97 9.81 5.63
CA ALA A 65 7.93 8.98 5.05
C ALA A 65 7.44 7.92 6.07
N ALA A 66 8.36 7.24 6.75
CA ALA A 66 8.02 6.27 7.79
C ALA A 66 7.29 6.92 8.98
N HIS A 67 7.75 8.10 9.42
CA HIS A 67 7.10 8.87 10.46
C HIS A 67 5.66 9.28 10.07
N TYR A 68 5.50 9.84 8.87
CA TYR A 68 4.22 10.22 8.28
C TYR A 68 3.26 9.03 8.23
N VAL A 69 3.67 7.92 7.60
CA VAL A 69 2.82 6.75 7.41
C VAL A 69 2.39 6.17 8.75
N LYS A 70 3.30 6.04 9.72
CA LYS A 70 2.97 5.55 11.06
C LYS A 70 1.91 6.44 11.72
N HIS A 71 2.21 7.73 11.87
CA HIS A 71 1.36 8.63 12.62
C HIS A 71 0.02 8.91 11.92
N HIS A 72 0.01 9.00 10.59
CA HIS A 72 -1.21 9.20 9.82
C HIS A 72 -2.09 7.94 9.81
N THR A 73 -1.50 6.74 9.76
CA THR A 73 -2.27 5.49 9.93
C THR A 73 -2.95 5.44 11.30
N ASP A 74 -2.23 5.81 12.35
CA ASP A 74 -2.78 5.81 13.72
C ASP A 74 -3.96 6.78 13.86
N LYS A 75 -3.85 7.97 13.24
CA LYS A 75 -4.95 8.94 13.18
C LYS A 75 -6.17 8.39 12.44
N LEU A 76 -5.98 7.71 11.30
CA LEU A 76 -7.07 7.15 10.51
C LEU A 76 -7.79 6.03 11.25
N ILE A 77 -7.04 5.10 11.83
CA ILE A 77 -7.60 4.00 12.64
C ILE A 77 -8.37 4.58 13.83
N LEU A 78 -7.80 5.55 14.55
CA LEU A 78 -8.48 6.17 15.67
C LEU A 78 -9.79 6.86 15.24
N LYS A 79 -9.83 7.49 14.06
CA LYS A 79 -11.03 8.12 13.52
C LYS A 79 -12.12 7.09 13.20
N GLU A 80 -11.75 5.95 12.60
CA GLU A 80 -12.68 4.85 12.35
C GLU A 80 -13.20 4.23 13.65
N SER A 81 -12.32 3.92 14.59
CA SER A 81 -12.69 3.36 15.89
C SER A 81 -13.64 4.29 16.65
N LYS A 82 -13.41 5.61 16.63
CA LYS A 82 -14.34 6.59 17.21
C LYS A 82 -15.71 6.57 16.54
N ALA A 83 -15.76 6.47 15.21
CA ALA A 83 -17.03 6.41 14.48
C ALA A 83 -17.84 5.14 14.80
N ILE A 84 -17.18 3.99 14.96
CA ILE A 84 -17.83 2.73 15.38
C ILE A 84 -18.40 2.88 16.78
N VAL A 85 -17.62 3.42 17.71
CA VAL A 85 -18.05 3.68 19.08
C VAL A 85 -19.23 4.65 19.14
N GLU A 86 -19.22 5.72 18.35
CA GLU A 86 -20.33 6.69 18.29
C GLU A 86 -21.62 6.06 17.73
N LYS A 87 -21.51 5.15 16.76
CA LYS A 87 -22.66 4.37 16.26
C LYS A 87 -23.21 3.44 17.35
N ALA A 88 -22.33 2.68 18.01
CA ALA A 88 -22.73 1.79 19.10
C ALA A 88 -23.40 2.54 20.26
N LYS A 89 -22.91 3.75 20.60
CA LYS A 89 -23.55 4.63 21.60
C LYS A 89 -24.96 5.08 21.19
N LYS A 90 -25.20 5.34 19.91
CA LYS A 90 -26.52 5.75 19.41
C LYS A 90 -27.53 4.59 19.42
N GLU A 91 -27.06 3.37 19.24
CA GLU A 91 -27.88 2.15 19.31
C GLU A 91 -28.21 1.77 20.77
N TYR A 92 -27.26 1.92 21.69
CA TYR A 92 -27.43 1.67 23.13
C TYR A 92 -28.06 2.86 23.89
N LYS A 93 -29.20 3.38 23.41
CA LYS A 93 -29.98 4.39 24.16
C LYS A 93 -30.61 3.76 25.42
N GLY A 94 -29.88 3.75 26.53
CA GLY A 94 -30.47 3.41 27.84
C GLY A 94 -29.48 3.05 28.94
N THR A 95 -28.30 2.53 28.60
CA THR A 95 -27.34 2.02 29.59
C THR A 95 -26.00 2.73 29.46
N ARG A 96 -25.47 3.23 30.58
CA ARG A 96 -24.17 3.88 30.67
C ARG A 96 -23.09 2.89 30.25
N TRP A 97 -22.52 3.07 29.07
CA TRP A 97 -21.37 2.28 28.61
C TRP A 97 -20.20 2.42 29.59
N PRO A 98 -19.54 1.32 29.99
CA PRO A 98 -18.32 1.38 30.79
C PRO A 98 -17.24 2.13 29.99
N GLU A 99 -16.77 3.25 30.54
CA GLU A 99 -15.84 4.15 29.87
C GLU A 99 -14.48 3.47 29.59
N GLU A 100 -14.14 2.44 30.37
CA GLU A 100 -12.94 1.62 30.21
C GLU A 100 -12.98 0.72 28.97
N GLU A 101 -14.12 0.09 28.66
CA GLU A 101 -14.27 -0.74 27.46
C GLU A 101 -14.15 0.12 26.18
N LEU A 102 -14.65 1.36 26.26
CA LEU A 102 -14.47 2.35 25.20
C LEU A 102 -13.00 2.69 24.96
N ARG A 103 -12.22 2.87 26.03
CA ARG A 103 -10.78 3.17 25.95
C ARG A 103 -9.98 1.97 25.43
N VAL A 104 -10.37 0.76 25.80
CA VAL A 104 -9.75 -0.48 25.29
C VAL A 104 -10.06 -0.66 23.80
N ALA A 105 -11.31 -0.46 23.38
CA ALA A 105 -11.72 -0.53 21.98
C ALA A 105 -11.01 0.51 21.09
N LEU A 106 -10.75 1.71 21.61
CA LEU A 106 -9.99 2.76 20.93
C LEU A 106 -8.47 2.47 20.83
N ARG A 107 -7.95 1.57 21.68
CA ARG A 107 -6.54 1.16 21.68
C ARG A 107 -6.24 -0.02 20.77
N THR A 108 -7.25 -0.71 20.25
CA THR A 108 -7.07 -1.90 19.42
C THR A 108 -6.46 -1.52 18.07
N SER A 109 -5.13 -1.63 17.97
CA SER A 109 -4.39 -1.53 16.72
C SER A 109 -4.65 -2.77 15.86
N ASN A 110 -5.77 -2.82 15.15
CA ASN A 110 -6.06 -3.88 14.19
C ASN A 110 -4.93 -3.93 13.13
N PRO A 111 -4.12 -5.01 13.09
CA PRO A 111 -2.96 -5.10 12.23
C PRO A 111 -3.33 -5.13 10.74
N GLU A 112 -4.50 -5.65 10.39
CA GLU A 112 -4.97 -5.75 9.00
C GLU A 112 -5.37 -4.39 8.45
N LEU A 113 -6.12 -3.59 9.24
CA LEU A 113 -6.46 -2.21 8.89
C LEU A 113 -5.20 -1.37 8.73
N ARG A 114 -4.24 -1.52 9.65
CA ARG A 114 -2.95 -0.84 9.55
C ARG A 114 -2.21 -1.22 8.27
N LYS A 115 -2.13 -2.51 7.92
CA LYS A 115 -1.51 -2.98 6.68
C LYS A 115 -2.19 -2.39 5.43
N LYS A 116 -3.53 -2.34 5.42
CA LYS A 116 -4.33 -1.74 4.32
C LYS A 116 -4.00 -0.26 4.14
N TYR A 117 -3.97 0.51 5.24
CA TYR A 117 -3.66 1.94 5.21
C TYR A 117 -2.21 2.22 4.79
N ILE A 118 -1.25 1.48 5.34
CA ILE A 118 0.17 1.60 4.98
C ILE A 118 0.36 1.31 3.48
N LYS A 119 -0.24 0.24 2.95
CA LYS A 119 -0.14 -0.11 1.53
C LYS A 119 -0.68 1.00 0.62
N LYS A 120 -1.74 1.69 1.04
CA LYS A 120 -2.31 2.81 0.28
C LYS A 120 -1.43 4.06 0.31
N MET A 121 -0.74 4.30 1.41
CA MET A 121 0.08 5.51 1.60
C MET A 121 1.52 5.36 1.12
N TRP A 122 2.08 4.15 1.10
CA TRP A 122 3.46 3.89 0.71
C TRP A 122 3.53 3.47 -0.77
N LEU A 123 3.88 4.41 -1.66
CA LEU A 123 3.96 4.14 -3.10
C LEU A 123 5.30 3.53 -3.53
N GLY A 124 6.35 3.62 -2.71
CA GLY A 124 7.64 2.98 -2.95
C GLY A 124 8.82 3.95 -2.98
N VAL A 125 9.99 3.43 -3.35
CA VAL A 125 11.23 4.22 -3.42
C VAL A 125 11.24 5.04 -4.71
N HIS A 126 11.37 6.36 -4.58
CA HIS A 126 11.46 7.31 -5.69
C HIS A 126 12.90 7.51 -6.16
N ARG A 127 13.85 7.51 -5.21
CA ARG A 127 15.28 7.76 -5.47
C ARG A 127 16.13 7.05 -4.42
N ARG A 128 17.24 6.41 -4.83
CA ARG A 128 18.16 5.69 -3.92
C ARG A 128 19.44 6.47 -3.77
N PHE A 129 19.63 7.07 -2.60
CA PHE A 129 20.83 7.86 -2.34
C PHE A 129 22.09 6.97 -2.45
N GLY A 130 23.16 7.47 -3.08
CA GLY A 130 24.44 6.74 -3.20
C GLY A 130 24.48 5.55 -4.18
N LEU A 131 23.41 5.30 -4.94
CA LEU A 131 23.38 4.31 -6.03
C LEU A 131 23.05 4.95 -7.40
N ASP A 132 22.57 6.19 -7.40
CA ASP A 132 22.09 6.89 -8.60
C ASP A 132 23.20 7.45 -9.51
N GLU A 133 24.48 7.28 -9.16
CA GLU A 133 25.64 7.64 -10.02
C GLU A 133 26.20 6.45 -10.82
N ILE A 134 25.44 5.37 -10.94
CA ILE A 134 25.74 4.32 -11.94
C ILE A 134 24.95 4.68 -13.21
N PRO A 135 25.60 5.18 -14.28
CA PRO A 135 24.92 5.54 -15.52
C PRO A 135 24.27 4.28 -16.10
N GLY A 136 22.94 4.27 -16.21
CA GLY A 136 22.17 3.16 -16.79
C GLY A 136 20.96 2.68 -15.99
N TYR A 137 20.81 3.07 -14.72
CA TYR A 137 19.57 2.82 -13.96
C TYR A 137 18.55 3.93 -14.25
N SER A 138 17.94 3.85 -15.43
CA SER A 138 16.86 4.76 -15.81
C SER A 138 15.66 4.59 -14.89
N ARG A 139 15.30 5.71 -14.25
CA ARG A 139 14.13 5.97 -13.43
C ARG A 139 12.85 5.78 -14.28
N GLY A 140 12.45 4.55 -14.58
CA GLY A 140 11.31 4.29 -15.47
C GLY A 140 11.03 2.84 -15.84
N GLU A 141 11.94 1.89 -15.62
CA GLU A 141 11.56 0.48 -15.74
C GLU A 141 10.83 0.04 -14.46
N GLU A 142 9.51 -0.03 -14.54
CA GLU A 142 8.80 -1.05 -13.79
C GLU A 142 9.56 -2.35 -14.03
N LEU A 143 10.14 -2.93 -12.98
CA LEU A 143 10.71 -4.26 -13.02
C LEU A 143 9.57 -5.22 -13.38
N LYS A 144 9.28 -5.38 -14.68
CA LYS A 144 8.67 -6.61 -15.17
C LYS A 144 9.60 -7.71 -14.64
N PRO A 145 9.08 -8.72 -13.92
CA PRO A 145 9.91 -9.78 -13.41
C PRO A 145 10.75 -10.31 -14.58
N LYS A 146 12.09 -10.23 -14.45
CA LYS A 146 12.99 -10.78 -15.47
C LYS A 146 12.57 -12.22 -15.68
N ASP A 147 12.13 -12.53 -16.89
CA ASP A 147 11.82 -13.89 -17.25
C ASP A 147 13.11 -14.70 -17.11
N ARG A 148 13.11 -15.66 -16.18
CA ARG A 148 14.27 -16.49 -15.86
C ARG A 148 14.28 -17.76 -16.70
N ARG A 149 13.31 -17.94 -17.60
CA ARG A 149 13.26 -19.06 -18.53
C ARG A 149 14.48 -19.03 -19.46
N PRO A 150 15.01 -20.19 -19.88
CA PRO A 150 16.08 -20.27 -20.86
C PRO A 150 15.76 -19.47 -22.13
N ILE A 151 16.79 -18.93 -22.80
CA ILE A 151 16.66 -18.11 -24.02
C ILE A 151 15.82 -18.81 -25.11
N ASP A 152 15.91 -20.13 -25.19
CA ASP A 152 15.20 -20.92 -26.19
C ASP A 152 13.68 -20.95 -25.97
N GLU A 153 13.20 -20.93 -24.71
CA GLU A 153 11.76 -20.82 -24.40
C GLU A 153 11.21 -19.43 -24.71
N GLN A 154 12.03 -18.39 -24.55
CA GLN A 154 11.64 -17.02 -24.87
C GLN A 154 11.51 -16.83 -26.38
N LEU A 155 12.42 -17.44 -27.17
CA LEU A 155 12.34 -17.41 -28.63
C LEU A 155 11.11 -18.14 -29.19
N ILE A 156 10.65 -19.21 -28.54
CA ILE A 156 9.47 -19.98 -28.96
C ILE A 156 8.18 -19.17 -28.71
N ASP A 157 8.05 -18.53 -27.55
CA ASP A 157 6.91 -17.63 -27.25
C ASP A 157 6.87 -16.44 -28.22
N ASP A 158 8.03 -15.88 -28.58
CA ASP A 158 8.10 -14.77 -29.54
C ASP A 158 7.69 -15.22 -30.96
N LEU A 159 8.04 -16.44 -31.37
CA LEU A 159 7.62 -17.05 -32.64
C LEU A 159 6.13 -17.44 -32.67
N GLU A 160 5.54 -17.82 -31.54
CA GLU A 160 4.09 -18.10 -31.44
C GLU A 160 3.24 -16.83 -31.52
N ASN A 161 3.80 -15.66 -31.18
CA ASN A 161 3.11 -14.39 -31.18
C ASN A 161 3.28 -13.56 -32.48
N GLU A 162 4.25 -13.88 -33.34
CA GLU A 162 4.38 -13.33 -34.70
C GLU A 162 3.59 -14.21 -35.72
N SER A 163 2.29 -13.91 -35.81
CA SER A 163 1.17 -14.44 -36.63
C SER A 163 1.45 -15.04 -38.04
N PRO A 164 0.48 -15.82 -38.60
CA PRO A 164 -0.43 -15.16 -39.55
C PRO A 164 -1.92 -15.57 -39.46
N GLU A 165 -2.77 -14.56 -39.59
CA GLU A 165 -4.08 -14.47 -40.25
C GLU A 165 -4.89 -15.77 -40.59
N THR A 166 -6.13 -15.76 -40.09
CA THR A 166 -7.38 -16.36 -40.63
C THR A 166 -7.47 -17.87 -40.87
N ILE A 167 -8.29 -18.55 -40.05
CA ILE A 167 -9.44 -19.35 -40.55
C ILE A 167 -10.62 -19.14 -39.58
N GLU A 168 -11.70 -18.52 -40.07
CA GLU A 168 -13.01 -18.55 -39.42
C GLU A 168 -13.59 -19.98 -39.49
N VAL A 169 -14.02 -20.54 -38.35
CA VAL A 169 -14.98 -21.66 -38.33
C VAL A 169 -15.92 -21.49 -37.12
N GLU A 170 -17.20 -21.23 -37.42
CA GLU A 170 -18.33 -21.36 -36.49
C GLU A 170 -18.41 -22.78 -35.88
N ASN A 171 -18.80 -22.91 -34.61
CA ASN A 171 -19.94 -23.76 -34.18
C ASN A 171 -20.10 -23.88 -32.64
N LYS A 172 -21.23 -23.35 -32.16
CA LYS A 172 -22.29 -23.95 -31.30
C LYS A 172 -22.03 -24.60 -29.93
N ASP A 173 -22.78 -24.07 -28.96
CA ASP A 173 -23.58 -24.72 -27.90
C ASP A 173 -22.90 -25.42 -26.71
N ASN A 174 -22.89 -24.79 -25.52
CA ASN A 174 -23.87 -25.10 -24.44
C ASN A 174 -23.58 -24.30 -23.13
N PRO A 175 -24.60 -23.69 -22.48
CA PRO A 175 -24.49 -23.11 -21.14
C PRO A 175 -24.96 -24.10 -20.05
N THR A 176 -24.09 -24.40 -19.07
CA THR A 176 -24.48 -25.16 -17.88
C THR A 176 -25.26 -24.27 -16.91
N MET A 177 -26.53 -24.58 -16.70
CA MET A 177 -27.39 -23.95 -15.71
C MET A 177 -26.91 -24.23 -14.29
N ILE A 178 -26.73 -23.18 -13.48
CA ILE A 178 -26.57 -23.29 -12.03
C ILE A 178 -27.95 -23.08 -11.39
N SER A 179 -28.34 -24.01 -10.53
CA SER A 179 -29.63 -24.08 -9.84
C SER A 179 -29.88 -22.84 -8.94
N PRO A 180 -31.12 -22.31 -8.88
CA PRO A 180 -31.50 -21.18 -8.02
C PRO A 180 -31.27 -21.40 -6.52
N GLU A 181 -31.15 -22.64 -6.05
CA GLU A 181 -31.00 -22.96 -4.62
C GLU A 181 -29.60 -22.68 -4.06
N GLU A 182 -28.56 -22.63 -4.91
CA GLU A 182 -27.18 -22.35 -4.48
C GLU A 182 -26.92 -20.85 -4.31
N LYS A 183 -27.66 -19.99 -5.02
CA LYS A 183 -27.54 -18.52 -4.88
C LYS A 183 -28.01 -17.99 -3.52
N ASN A 184 -28.94 -18.67 -2.85
CA ASN A 184 -29.45 -18.21 -1.55
C ASN A 184 -28.55 -18.58 -0.37
N LYS A 185 -27.77 -19.66 -0.46
CA LYS A 185 -26.82 -20.04 0.59
C LYS A 185 -25.61 -19.09 0.63
N GLU A 186 -25.13 -18.62 -0.52
CA GLU A 186 -24.03 -17.63 -0.58
C GLU A 186 -24.46 -16.24 -0.09
N ALA A 187 -25.72 -15.84 -0.31
CA ALA A 187 -26.23 -14.57 0.17
C ALA A 187 -26.31 -14.50 1.71
N PHE A 188 -26.65 -15.62 2.37
CA PHE A 188 -26.73 -15.69 3.83
C PHE A 188 -25.35 -15.66 4.49
N VAL A 189 -24.38 -16.40 3.96
CA VAL A 189 -22.99 -16.43 4.50
C VAL A 189 -22.30 -15.07 4.38
N LYS A 190 -22.57 -14.30 3.31
CA LYS A 190 -22.04 -12.94 3.14
C LYS A 190 -22.63 -11.90 4.11
N ALA A 191 -23.85 -12.12 4.60
CA ALA A 191 -24.49 -11.22 5.55
C ALA A 191 -23.98 -11.43 6.98
N VAL A 192 -23.61 -12.65 7.34
CA VAL A 192 -23.17 -13.01 8.71
C VAL A 192 -21.67 -12.74 8.94
N SER A 193 -20.83 -12.75 7.89
CA SER A 193 -19.38 -12.51 8.04
C SER A 193 -18.94 -11.05 7.98
N ASN A 194 -19.86 -10.12 7.71
CA ASN A 194 -19.59 -8.68 7.64
C ASN A 194 -20.34 -7.86 8.71
N GLY A 195 -20.78 -8.49 9.79
CA GLY A 195 -21.28 -7.84 11.00
C GLY A 195 -20.17 -7.58 12.01
#